data_AF-A0A7W0VVF7-F1
#
_entry.id   AF-A0A7W0VVF7-F1
#
_cell.length_a   1.000
_cell.length_b   1.000
_cell.length_c   1.000
_cell.angle_alpha   90.00
_cell.angle_beta   90.00
_cell.angle_gamma   90.00
#
_symmetry.space_group_name_H-M   'P 1'
#
loop_
_entity.id
_entity.type
_entity.pdbx_description
1 polymer ?
#
loop_
_entity_poly.entity_id
_entity_poly.type
_entity_poly.pdbx_seq_one_letter_code
_entity_poly.pdbx_strand_id
1 'polypeptide(L)'
;MATKTRPAKKPAFKNTKAAQSAARQGKTDAAMAALLEFANKGDAAAAASLAELYAFKGDWDQVLVHVQPLIAKPDAVYAGNVVQGMLGLVWRAADETQRWTDATSIVRKLPKSVAGFVTILSGSLKPYLASKGKGKLPRVKDAHFTEKKLREVYERNAANARATKDAKLLFLSARSAAPMFDDETIASFPGARKHLDFDQTLDASRAFSRKGRLEDAWKAIAPKVSEWRAVDHAQIAPVELLYDPDLRALMTPKRCATVLATARED
;
A
#
# COMPACT_ATOMS: atom_id res chain seq x y z
N MET A 1 -33.10 41.04 15.59
CA MET A 1 -32.61 39.83 16.27
C MET A 1 -31.21 39.52 15.75
N ALA A 2 -30.17 39.77 16.55
CA ALA A 2 -28.79 39.44 16.16
C ALA A 2 -28.56 37.93 16.33
N THR A 3 -28.32 37.23 15.23
CA THR A 3 -27.89 35.83 15.23
C THR A 3 -26.53 35.74 15.90
N LYS A 4 -26.49 35.24 17.14
CA LYS A 4 -25.25 34.88 17.83
C LYS A 4 -24.54 33.80 17.01
N THR A 5 -23.49 34.21 16.29
CA THR A 5 -22.56 33.30 15.61
C THR A 5 -21.92 32.42 16.68
N ARG A 6 -22.28 31.13 16.66
CA ARG A 6 -21.72 30.13 17.57
C ARG A 6 -20.20 30.07 17.33
N PRO A 7 -19.36 30.14 18.38
CA PRO A 7 -17.91 30.15 18.21
C PRO A 7 -17.46 28.89 17.47
N ALA A 8 -16.57 29.07 16.49
CA ALA A 8 -16.00 27.97 15.73
C ALA A 8 -15.41 26.94 16.70
N LYS A 9 -15.89 25.70 16.60
CA LYS A 9 -15.41 24.58 17.42
C LYS A 9 -13.90 24.47 17.18
N LYS A 10 -13.10 24.53 18.25
CA LYS A 10 -11.63 24.38 18.14
C LYS A 10 -11.31 23.12 17.31
N PRO A 11 -10.28 23.18 16.43
CA PRO A 11 -9.91 22.02 15.63
C PRO A 11 -9.54 20.87 16.57
N ALA A 12 -10.03 19.66 16.26
CA ALA A 12 -9.85 18.48 17.11
C ALA A 12 -8.36 18.10 17.27
N PHE A 13 -7.51 18.51 16.32
CA PHE A 13 -6.07 18.26 16.32
C PHE A 13 -5.31 19.55 16.01
N LYS A 14 -4.12 19.70 16.60
CA LYS A 14 -3.30 20.91 16.48
C LYS A 14 -2.62 21.07 15.11
N ASN A 15 -2.32 19.96 14.44
CA ASN A 15 -1.64 19.92 13.13
C ASN A 15 -1.88 18.58 12.42
N THR A 16 -1.46 18.48 11.16
CA THR A 16 -1.57 17.28 10.32
C THR A 16 -0.95 16.04 10.96
N LYS A 17 0.27 16.16 11.51
CA LYS A 17 0.97 15.04 12.17
C LYS A 17 0.17 14.44 13.32
N ALA A 18 -0.48 15.27 14.13
CA ALA A 18 -1.31 14.81 15.24
C ALA A 18 -2.57 14.06 14.74
N ALA A 19 -3.17 14.50 13.64
CA ALA A 19 -4.30 13.80 13.03
C ALA A 19 -3.85 12.46 12.40
N GLN A 20 -2.69 12.42 11.75
CA GLN A 20 -2.09 11.20 11.19
C GLN A 20 -1.76 10.16 12.27
N SER A 21 -1.14 10.59 13.36
CA SER A 21 -0.88 9.74 14.54
C SER A 21 -2.18 9.20 15.13
N ALA A 22 -3.22 10.04 15.25
CA ALA A 22 -4.53 9.59 15.70
C ALA A 22 -5.15 8.54 14.76
N ALA A 23 -5.01 8.69 13.44
CA ALA A 23 -5.45 7.68 12.48
C ALA A 23 -4.72 6.35 12.66
N ARG A 24 -3.39 6.37 12.86
CA ARG A 24 -2.59 5.15 13.15
C ARG A 24 -2.96 4.48 14.48
N GLN A 25 -3.48 5.24 15.44
CA GLN A 25 -4.01 4.73 16.71
C GLN A 25 -5.47 4.22 16.61
N GLY A 26 -6.04 4.13 15.40
CA GLY A 26 -7.41 3.66 15.18
C GLY A 26 -8.50 4.70 15.44
N LYS A 27 -8.16 5.97 15.69
CA LYS A 27 -9.12 7.07 15.90
C LYS A 27 -9.54 7.68 14.56
N THR A 28 -10.00 6.84 13.63
CA THR A 28 -10.11 7.19 12.21
C THR A 28 -11.09 8.31 11.91
N ASP A 29 -12.28 8.32 12.52
CA ASP A 29 -13.31 9.31 12.15
C ASP A 29 -12.94 10.73 12.60
N ALA A 30 -12.38 10.86 13.80
CA ALA A 30 -11.87 12.14 14.28
C ALA A 30 -10.70 12.62 13.40
N ALA A 31 -9.75 11.73 13.11
CA ALA A 31 -8.60 12.05 12.26
C ALA A 31 -9.03 12.50 10.85
N MET A 32 -9.97 11.79 10.24
CA MET A 32 -10.48 12.07 8.90
C MET A 32 -11.05 13.47 8.77
N ALA A 33 -11.84 13.93 9.74
CA ALA A 33 -12.42 15.27 9.72
C ALA A 33 -11.34 16.38 9.72
N ALA A 34 -10.28 16.20 10.53
CA ALA A 34 -9.19 17.17 10.59
C ALA A 34 -8.25 17.10 9.38
N LEU A 35 -7.93 15.88 8.91
CA LEU A 35 -7.13 15.68 7.69
C LEU A 35 -7.82 16.30 6.47
N LEU A 36 -9.15 16.24 6.38
CA LEU A 36 -9.92 16.91 5.33
C LEU A 36 -9.75 18.43 5.39
N GLU A 37 -9.81 19.02 6.59
CA GLU A 37 -9.58 20.45 6.78
C GLU A 37 -8.16 20.87 6.33
N PHE A 38 -7.14 20.08 6.70
CA PHE A 38 -5.76 20.35 6.31
C PHE A 38 -5.54 20.16 4.80
N ALA A 39 -6.10 19.11 4.21
CA ALA A 39 -6.05 18.85 2.77
C ALA A 39 -6.70 19.99 1.97
N ASN A 40 -7.84 20.52 2.43
CA ASN A 40 -8.52 21.66 1.82
C ASN A 40 -7.70 22.96 1.91
N LYS A 41 -6.79 23.07 2.89
CA LYS A 41 -5.81 24.17 3.00
C LYS A 41 -4.55 23.94 2.16
N GLY A 42 -4.49 22.86 1.38
CA GLY A 42 -3.40 22.56 0.46
C GLY A 42 -2.30 21.67 1.04
N ASP A 43 -2.50 21.04 2.21
CA ASP A 43 -1.56 20.07 2.76
C ASP A 43 -1.63 18.73 1.99
N ALA A 44 -0.61 18.47 1.17
CA ALA A 44 -0.54 17.28 0.34
C ALA A 44 -0.31 15.99 1.16
N ALA A 45 0.40 16.07 2.29
CA ALA A 45 0.60 14.92 3.16
C ALA A 45 -0.71 14.55 3.88
N ALA A 46 -1.50 15.54 4.30
CA ALA A 46 -2.85 15.31 4.83
C ALA A 46 -3.76 14.66 3.77
N ALA A 47 -3.70 15.15 2.52
CA ALA A 47 -4.49 14.59 1.42
C ALA A 47 -4.12 13.12 1.14
N ALA A 48 -2.84 12.77 1.18
CA ALA A 48 -2.38 11.39 1.04
C ALA A 48 -2.98 10.48 2.13
N SER A 49 -2.86 10.87 3.40
CA SER A 49 -3.47 10.12 4.51
C SER A 49 -4.99 9.97 4.37
N LEU A 50 -5.66 11.00 3.84
CA LEU A 50 -7.09 10.97 3.58
C LEU A 50 -7.45 9.97 2.48
N ALA A 51 -6.66 9.91 1.42
CA ALA A 51 -6.84 8.94 0.34
C ALA A 51 -6.70 7.49 0.87
N GLU A 52 -5.77 7.22 1.78
CA GLU A 52 -5.66 5.92 2.44
C GLU A 52 -6.93 5.57 3.23
N LEU A 53 -7.45 6.52 4.04
CA LEU A 53 -8.69 6.31 4.81
C LEU A 53 -9.87 6.00 3.89
N TYR A 54 -10.04 6.77 2.82
CA TYR A 54 -11.11 6.54 1.84
C TYR A 54 -10.95 5.20 1.14
N ALA A 55 -9.74 4.80 0.77
CA ALA A 55 -9.46 3.52 0.14
C ALA A 55 -9.87 2.35 1.05
N PHE A 56 -9.51 2.37 2.33
CA PHE A 56 -9.94 1.34 3.28
C PHE A 56 -11.46 1.39 3.57
N LYS A 57 -12.10 2.56 3.46
CA LYS A 57 -13.56 2.68 3.54
C LYS A 57 -14.27 2.26 2.25
N GLY A 58 -13.54 1.99 1.17
CA GLY A 58 -14.09 1.61 -0.14
C GLY A 58 -14.64 2.79 -0.95
N ASP A 59 -14.35 4.03 -0.55
CA ASP A 59 -14.80 5.23 -1.25
C ASP A 59 -13.79 5.65 -2.32
N TRP A 60 -13.77 4.90 -3.42
CA TRP A 60 -12.77 5.03 -4.48
C TRP A 60 -12.85 6.34 -5.26
N ASP A 61 -14.02 6.99 -5.31
CA ASP A 61 -14.16 8.31 -5.92
C ASP A 61 -13.38 9.36 -5.13
N GLN A 62 -13.48 9.33 -3.80
CA GLN A 62 -12.71 10.24 -2.94
C GLN A 62 -11.21 9.94 -2.98
N VAL A 63 -10.80 8.68 -3.19
CA VAL A 63 -9.39 8.35 -3.43
C VAL A 63 -8.84 9.15 -4.60
N LEU A 64 -9.51 9.15 -5.76
CA LEU A 64 -9.04 9.89 -6.95
C LEU A 64 -8.96 11.41 -6.73
N VAL A 65 -9.78 11.96 -5.84
CA VAL A 65 -9.70 13.37 -5.44
C VAL A 65 -8.45 13.62 -4.60
N HIS A 66 -8.23 12.82 -3.57
CA HIS A 66 -7.25 13.12 -2.53
C HIS A 66 -5.83 12.62 -2.81
N VAL A 67 -5.62 11.70 -3.75
CA VAL A 67 -4.27 11.33 -4.23
C VAL A 67 -3.60 12.45 -5.03
N GLN A 68 -4.38 13.32 -5.69
CA GLN A 68 -3.87 14.31 -6.64
C GLN A 68 -2.84 15.30 -6.08
N PRO A 69 -3.05 15.91 -4.89
CA PRO A 69 -2.10 16.86 -4.34
C PRO A 69 -0.70 16.26 -4.14
N LEU A 70 -0.60 15.02 -3.63
CA LEU A 70 0.69 14.36 -3.44
C LEU A 70 1.35 13.99 -4.77
N ILE A 71 0.59 13.48 -5.74
CA ILE A 71 1.15 13.16 -7.06
C ILE A 71 1.72 14.40 -7.75
N ALA A 72 1.09 15.57 -7.58
CA ALA A 72 1.59 16.84 -8.11
C ALA A 72 2.79 17.41 -7.31
N LYS A 73 2.91 17.09 -6.02
CA LYS A 73 3.95 17.58 -5.10
C LYS A 73 4.54 16.42 -4.27
N PRO A 74 5.31 15.52 -4.90
CA PRO A 74 5.83 14.32 -4.24
C PRO A 74 6.88 14.62 -3.16
N ASP A 75 7.45 15.83 -3.14
CA ASP A 75 8.38 16.32 -2.12
C ASP A 75 7.71 16.69 -0.80
N ALA A 76 6.37 16.67 -0.73
CA ALA A 76 5.62 16.85 0.51
C ALA A 76 5.78 15.66 1.49
N VAL A 77 6.37 14.56 1.03
CA VAL A 77 6.74 13.37 1.81
C VAL A 77 8.21 13.04 1.52
N TYR A 78 8.90 12.44 2.48
CA TYR A 78 10.31 12.09 2.28
C TYR A 78 10.50 10.69 1.69
N ALA A 79 9.56 9.79 1.93
CA ALA A 79 9.67 8.40 1.49
C ALA A 79 8.98 8.16 0.14
N GLY A 80 9.76 7.70 -0.84
CA GLY A 80 9.26 7.35 -2.17
C GLY A 80 8.15 6.29 -2.16
N ASN A 81 8.13 5.42 -1.15
CA ASN A 81 7.11 4.38 -0.98
C ASN A 81 5.71 4.97 -0.81
N VAL A 82 5.57 6.18 -0.26
CA VAL A 82 4.25 6.83 -0.14
C VAL A 82 3.71 7.19 -1.53
N VAL A 83 4.55 7.76 -2.38
CA VAL A 83 4.19 8.10 -3.76
C VAL A 83 3.85 6.84 -4.54
N GLN A 84 4.62 5.76 -4.34
CA GLN A 84 4.31 4.44 -4.91
C GLN A 84 2.95 3.92 -4.45
N GLY A 85 2.66 4.00 -3.15
CA GLY A 85 1.36 3.61 -2.58
C GLY A 85 0.20 4.41 -3.19
N MET A 86 0.33 5.73 -3.30
CA MET A 86 -0.69 6.58 -3.92
C MET A 86 -0.93 6.24 -5.39
N LEU A 87 0.14 5.95 -6.15
CA LEU A 87 0.00 5.49 -7.53
C LEU A 87 -0.73 4.15 -7.61
N GLY A 88 -0.41 3.20 -6.71
CA GLY A 88 -1.17 1.95 -6.56
C GLY A 88 -2.66 2.19 -6.32
N LEU A 89 -2.98 3.10 -5.40
CA LEU A 89 -4.36 3.50 -5.12
C LEU A 89 -5.05 4.18 -6.31
N VAL A 90 -4.36 5.02 -7.09
CA VAL A 90 -4.92 5.62 -8.32
C VAL A 90 -5.41 4.52 -9.27
N TRP A 91 -4.59 3.49 -9.50
CA TRP A 91 -4.95 2.41 -10.41
C TRP A 91 -6.08 1.54 -9.86
N ARG A 92 -6.03 1.23 -8.56
CA ARG A 92 -7.10 0.50 -7.89
C ARG A 92 -8.42 1.25 -7.97
N ALA A 93 -8.42 2.55 -7.70
CA ALA A 93 -9.62 3.38 -7.77
C ALA A 93 -10.14 3.50 -9.21
N ALA A 94 -9.25 3.61 -10.21
CA ALA A 94 -9.63 3.60 -11.63
C ALA A 94 -10.34 2.31 -12.05
N ASP A 95 -9.89 1.18 -11.52
CA ASP A 95 -10.50 -0.13 -11.75
C ASP A 95 -11.87 -0.25 -11.08
N GLU A 96 -12.00 0.19 -9.83
CA GLU A 96 -13.26 0.13 -9.08
C GLU A 96 -14.32 1.11 -9.63
N THR A 97 -13.90 2.29 -10.10
CA THR A 97 -14.81 3.34 -10.62
C THR A 97 -14.94 3.36 -12.14
N GLN A 98 -14.12 2.59 -12.85
CA GLN A 98 -13.96 2.64 -14.32
C GLN A 98 -13.46 3.99 -14.88
N ARG A 99 -12.95 4.91 -14.04
CA ARG A 99 -12.49 6.26 -14.42
C ARG A 99 -11.01 6.32 -14.85
N TRP A 100 -10.66 5.54 -15.87
CA TRP A 100 -9.27 5.41 -16.36
C TRP A 100 -8.67 6.69 -16.97
N THR A 101 -9.52 7.54 -17.56
CA THR A 101 -9.11 8.86 -18.07
C THR A 101 -8.59 9.76 -16.95
N ASP A 102 -9.26 9.73 -15.81
CA ASP A 102 -8.93 10.55 -14.65
C ASP A 102 -7.62 10.07 -14.05
N ALA A 103 -7.48 8.76 -13.83
CA ALA A 103 -6.23 8.15 -13.38
C ALA A 103 -5.04 8.50 -14.27
N THR A 104 -5.22 8.45 -15.59
CA THR A 104 -4.18 8.86 -16.55
C THR A 104 -3.83 10.35 -16.42
N SER A 105 -4.85 11.20 -16.26
CA SER A 105 -4.66 12.65 -16.04
C SER A 105 -3.88 12.93 -14.75
N ILE A 106 -4.18 12.19 -13.68
CA ILE A 106 -3.48 12.29 -12.39
C ILE A 106 -2.01 11.91 -12.56
N VAL A 107 -1.72 10.74 -13.15
CA VAL A 107 -0.34 10.24 -13.32
C VAL A 107 0.49 11.17 -14.21
N ARG A 108 -0.10 11.84 -15.19
CA ARG A 108 0.60 12.84 -16.03
C ARG A 108 1.09 14.07 -15.26
N LYS A 109 0.53 14.35 -14.08
CA LYS A 109 0.99 15.44 -13.21
C LYS A 109 2.26 15.09 -12.43
N LEU A 110 2.66 13.82 -12.42
CA LEU A 110 3.84 13.36 -11.69
C LEU A 110 5.12 14.01 -12.27
N PRO A 111 5.96 14.66 -11.45
CA PRO A 111 7.21 15.25 -11.91
C PRO A 111 8.17 14.21 -12.51
N LYS A 112 8.95 14.61 -13.53
CA LYS A 112 9.92 13.73 -14.20
C LYS A 112 10.97 13.17 -13.24
N SER A 113 11.34 13.91 -12.20
CA SER A 113 12.32 13.50 -11.18
C SER A 113 11.93 12.23 -10.42
N VAL A 114 10.63 11.93 -10.34
CA VAL A 114 10.08 10.76 -9.64
C VAL A 114 9.42 9.76 -10.62
N ALA A 115 9.63 9.93 -11.93
CA ALA A 115 9.06 9.03 -12.95
C ALA A 115 9.56 7.58 -12.82
N GLY A 116 10.71 7.35 -12.16
CA GLY A 116 11.22 6.02 -11.84
C GLY A 116 10.25 5.17 -11.01
N PHE A 117 9.40 5.76 -10.17
CA PHE A 117 8.39 5.02 -9.40
C PHE A 117 7.28 4.45 -10.28
N VAL A 118 6.88 5.17 -11.34
CA VAL A 118 5.91 4.69 -12.33
C VAL A 118 6.46 3.46 -13.04
N THR A 119 7.76 3.45 -13.33
CA THR A 119 8.44 2.32 -13.98
C THR A 119 8.28 1.03 -13.17
N ILE A 120 8.54 1.09 -11.86
CA ILE A 120 8.45 -0.07 -10.96
C ILE A 120 7.01 -0.60 -10.87
N LEU A 121 6.03 0.28 -10.64
CA LEU A 121 4.61 -0.09 -10.57
C LEU A 121 4.04 -0.57 -11.90
N SER A 122 4.49 0.03 -13.01
CA SER A 122 4.01 -0.36 -14.33
C SER A 122 4.41 -1.79 -14.68
N GLY A 123 5.55 -2.29 -14.19
CA GLY A 123 5.95 -3.69 -14.37
C GLY A 123 4.94 -4.67 -13.78
N SER A 124 4.45 -4.42 -12.55
CA SER A 124 3.46 -5.27 -11.88
C SER A 124 2.03 -5.06 -12.39
N LEU A 125 1.70 -3.85 -12.87
CA LEU A 125 0.35 -3.52 -13.36
C LEU A 125 0.15 -3.78 -14.85
N LYS A 126 1.21 -3.88 -15.65
CA LYS A 126 1.12 -4.07 -17.10
C LYS A 126 0.39 -5.36 -17.50
N PRO A 127 0.64 -6.54 -16.87
CA PRO A 127 -0.16 -7.74 -17.13
C PRO A 127 -1.63 -7.54 -16.77
N TYR A 128 -1.90 -6.85 -15.66
CA TYR A 128 -3.26 -6.56 -15.18
C TYR A 128 -4.03 -5.63 -16.13
N LEU A 129 -3.39 -4.56 -16.58
CA LEU A 129 -3.99 -3.60 -17.51
C LEU A 129 -4.16 -4.21 -18.91
N ALA A 130 -3.20 -5.03 -19.33
CA ALA A 130 -3.31 -5.80 -20.57
C ALA A 130 -4.50 -6.78 -20.53
N SER A 131 -4.73 -7.48 -19.42
CA SER A 131 -5.86 -8.41 -19.28
C SER A 131 -7.23 -7.70 -19.27
N LYS A 132 -7.26 -6.39 -18.99
CA LYS A 132 -8.47 -5.57 -19.03
C LYS A 132 -8.72 -4.90 -20.39
N GLY A 133 -7.82 -5.05 -21.36
CA GLY A 133 -7.93 -4.44 -22.69
C GLY A 133 -7.82 -2.91 -22.68
N LYS A 134 -7.28 -2.30 -21.62
CA LYS A 134 -7.26 -0.85 -21.41
C LYS A 134 -5.84 -0.29 -21.39
N GLY A 135 -5.51 0.50 -22.41
CA GLY A 135 -4.42 1.48 -22.42
C GLY A 135 -3.02 0.96 -22.76
N LYS A 136 -2.30 1.69 -23.62
CA LYS A 136 -0.85 1.54 -23.79
C LYS A 136 -0.15 2.28 -22.65
N LEU A 137 0.40 1.54 -21.68
CA LEU A 137 1.35 2.12 -20.72
C LEU A 137 2.62 2.59 -21.45
N PRO A 138 3.37 3.55 -20.86
CA PRO A 138 4.72 3.86 -21.31
C PRO A 138 5.57 2.57 -21.36
N ARG A 139 6.31 2.36 -22.46
CA ARG A 139 7.21 1.22 -22.59
C ARG A 139 8.37 1.36 -21.60
N VAL A 140 8.38 0.53 -20.58
CA VAL A 140 9.54 0.29 -19.72
C VAL A 140 10.36 -0.85 -20.31
N LYS A 141 11.70 -0.72 -20.32
CA LYS A 141 12.61 -1.83 -20.61
C LYS A 141 12.63 -2.74 -19.39
N ASP A 142 11.96 -3.87 -19.48
CA ASP A 142 11.92 -4.86 -18.40
C ASP A 142 13.32 -5.47 -18.24
N ALA A 143 13.86 -5.48 -17.02
CA ALA A 143 15.06 -6.26 -16.70
C ALA A 143 14.64 -7.74 -16.62
N HIS A 144 14.75 -8.45 -17.74
CA HIS A 144 14.43 -9.88 -17.77
C HIS A 144 15.50 -10.68 -17.03
N PHE A 145 15.22 -11.07 -15.79
CA PHE A 145 15.89 -12.21 -15.20
C PHE A 145 15.22 -13.49 -15.72
N THR A 146 16.02 -14.42 -16.26
CA THR A 146 15.51 -15.74 -16.64
C THR A 146 15.17 -16.55 -15.38
N GLU A 147 14.21 -17.47 -15.47
CA GLU A 147 13.87 -18.39 -14.37
C GLU A 147 15.13 -19.10 -13.83
N LYS A 148 16.02 -19.51 -14.73
CA LYS A 148 17.32 -20.13 -14.38
C LYS A 148 18.18 -19.20 -13.53
N LYS A 149 18.38 -17.94 -13.96
CA LYS A 149 19.22 -16.97 -13.24
C LYS A 149 18.61 -16.59 -11.90
N LEU A 150 17.28 -16.48 -11.85
CA LEU A 150 16.53 -16.35 -10.62
C LEU A 150 16.84 -17.54 -9.70
N ARG A 151 16.61 -18.77 -10.15
CA ARG A 151 16.88 -20.01 -9.39
C ARG A 151 18.32 -20.11 -8.89
N GLU A 152 19.32 -19.74 -9.71
CA GLU A 152 20.73 -19.74 -9.30
C GLU A 152 21.02 -18.71 -8.19
N VAL A 153 20.47 -17.50 -8.30
CA VAL A 153 20.56 -16.49 -7.24
C VAL A 153 19.83 -16.99 -5.98
N TYR A 154 18.69 -17.64 -6.15
CA TYR A 154 17.90 -18.23 -5.07
C TYR A 154 18.66 -19.34 -4.33
N GLU A 155 19.21 -20.33 -5.03
CA GLU A 155 19.94 -21.45 -4.43
C GLU A 155 21.21 -20.98 -3.71
N ARG A 156 21.93 -20.00 -4.28
CA ARG A 156 23.07 -19.36 -3.63
C ARG A 156 22.68 -18.67 -2.33
N ASN A 157 21.59 -17.91 -2.35
CA ASN A 157 21.08 -17.26 -1.15
C ASN A 157 20.54 -18.27 -0.13
N ALA A 158 19.93 -19.37 -0.57
CA ALA A 158 19.44 -20.45 0.29
C ALA A 158 20.59 -21.17 1.02
N ALA A 159 21.69 -21.44 0.31
CA ALA A 159 22.89 -22.03 0.90
C ALA A 159 23.47 -21.11 1.98
N ASN A 160 23.53 -19.81 1.71
CA ASN A 160 23.95 -18.79 2.68
C ASN A 160 22.93 -18.65 3.83
N ALA A 161 21.63 -18.83 3.55
CA ALA A 161 20.55 -18.79 4.52
C ALA A 161 20.58 -19.93 5.54
N ARG A 162 21.17 -21.07 5.19
CA ARG A 162 21.39 -22.15 6.16
C ARG A 162 22.36 -21.75 7.27
N ALA A 163 23.17 -20.71 7.07
CA ALA A 163 24.18 -20.27 8.04
C ALA A 163 23.61 -19.35 9.14
N THR A 164 22.52 -18.61 8.92
CA THR A 164 21.93 -17.71 9.94
C THR A 164 20.40 -17.64 9.88
N LYS A 165 19.78 -17.38 11.03
CA LYS A 165 18.33 -17.19 11.16
C LYS A 165 17.80 -16.05 10.27
N ASP A 166 18.58 -14.97 10.15
CA ASP A 166 18.20 -13.77 9.38
C ASP A 166 18.23 -14.02 7.88
N ALA A 167 19.16 -14.85 7.40
CA ALA A 167 19.22 -15.17 6.00
C ALA A 167 18.09 -16.13 5.56
N LYS A 168 17.50 -16.93 6.48
CA LYS A 168 16.23 -17.66 6.20
C LYS A 168 15.04 -16.73 6.02
N LEU A 169 15.01 -15.59 6.71
CA LEU A 169 13.93 -14.59 6.61
C LEU A 169 14.06 -13.79 5.30
N LEU A 170 15.28 -13.34 4.97
CA LEU A 170 15.60 -12.74 3.68
C LEU A 170 15.29 -13.69 2.51
N PHE A 171 15.55 -14.98 2.72
CA PHE A 171 15.27 -16.05 1.76
C PHE A 171 13.77 -16.23 1.48
N LEU A 172 12.91 -16.13 2.49
CA LEU A 172 11.46 -16.24 2.31
C LEU A 172 10.88 -15.05 1.53
N SER A 173 11.32 -13.83 1.84
CA SER A 173 10.89 -12.60 1.14
C SER A 173 11.33 -12.58 -0.34
N ALA A 174 12.55 -13.02 -0.64
CA ALA A 174 12.99 -13.14 -2.02
C ALA A 174 12.18 -14.21 -2.79
N ARG A 175 11.82 -15.32 -2.13
CA ARG A 175 11.05 -16.44 -2.70
C ARG A 175 9.64 -16.03 -3.12
N SER A 176 8.92 -15.34 -2.25
CA SER A 176 7.53 -14.92 -2.47
C SER A 176 7.36 -13.90 -3.60
N ALA A 177 8.43 -13.22 -4.01
CA ALA A 177 8.39 -12.34 -5.17
C ALA A 177 8.24 -13.12 -6.50
N ALA A 178 8.55 -14.42 -6.52
CA ALA A 178 8.45 -15.27 -7.70
C ALA A 178 7.42 -16.40 -7.50
N PRO A 179 6.31 -16.42 -8.27
CA PRO A 179 5.21 -17.40 -8.09
C PRO A 179 5.63 -18.87 -8.15
N MET A 180 6.74 -19.16 -8.83
CA MET A 180 7.32 -20.52 -8.93
C MET A 180 7.76 -21.12 -7.60
N PHE A 181 7.81 -20.33 -6.52
CA PHE A 181 8.21 -20.77 -5.18
C PHE A 181 7.08 -20.70 -4.15
N ASP A 182 5.84 -20.55 -4.59
CA ASP A 182 4.70 -20.37 -3.69
C ASP A 182 4.50 -21.58 -2.76
N ASP A 183 4.62 -22.80 -3.28
CA ASP A 183 4.36 -24.02 -2.50
C ASP A 183 5.37 -24.18 -1.36
N GLU A 184 6.63 -23.90 -1.62
CA GLU A 184 7.65 -24.03 -0.59
C GLU A 184 7.69 -22.84 0.36
N THR A 185 7.30 -21.64 -0.09
CA THR A 185 7.05 -20.49 0.80
C THR A 185 5.96 -20.85 1.80
N ILE A 186 4.85 -21.39 1.30
CA ILE A 186 3.72 -21.85 2.11
C ILE A 186 4.14 -22.97 3.07
N ALA A 187 4.89 -23.97 2.61
CA ALA A 187 5.34 -25.07 3.44
C ALA A 187 6.28 -24.63 4.58
N SER A 188 7.11 -23.61 4.34
CA SER A 188 8.07 -23.09 5.32
C SER A 188 7.45 -22.10 6.33
N PHE A 189 6.35 -21.46 5.95
CA PHE A 189 5.75 -20.38 6.73
C PHE A 189 5.43 -20.74 8.19
N PRO A 190 4.80 -21.88 8.53
CA PRO A 190 4.47 -22.20 9.93
C PRO A 190 5.67 -22.18 10.88
N GLY A 191 6.84 -22.67 10.42
CA GLY A 191 8.07 -22.68 11.22
C GLY A 191 8.75 -21.32 11.33
N ALA A 192 8.56 -20.45 10.34
CA ALA A 192 9.16 -19.12 10.28
C ALA A 192 8.29 -18.01 10.90
N ARG A 193 6.97 -18.20 10.96
CA ARG A 193 5.96 -17.17 11.27
C ARG A 193 6.29 -16.27 12.45
N LYS A 194 6.77 -16.83 13.56
CA LYS A 194 7.08 -16.08 14.79
C LYS A 194 8.29 -15.14 14.67
N HIS A 195 9.02 -15.21 13.56
CA HIS A 195 10.23 -14.44 13.29
C HIS A 195 10.07 -13.51 12.08
N LEU A 196 8.98 -13.64 11.34
CA LEU A 196 8.69 -12.75 10.22
C LEU A 196 8.16 -11.43 10.76
N ASP A 197 8.65 -10.32 10.20
CA ASP A 197 8.03 -9.01 10.36
C ASP A 197 6.78 -8.88 9.47
N PHE A 198 6.20 -7.68 9.41
CA PHE A 198 5.04 -7.42 8.57
C PHE A 198 5.34 -7.65 7.08
N ASP A 199 6.43 -7.09 6.55
CA ASP A 199 6.74 -7.13 5.13
C ASP A 199 7.02 -8.56 4.64
N GLN A 200 7.76 -9.34 5.42
CA GLN A 200 8.02 -10.75 5.15
C GLN A 200 6.74 -11.60 5.26
N THR A 201 5.83 -11.24 6.16
CA THR A 201 4.51 -11.90 6.26
C THR A 201 3.59 -11.52 5.11
N LEU A 202 3.66 -10.27 4.64
CA LEU A 202 2.92 -9.76 3.47
C LEU A 202 3.30 -10.56 2.23
N ASP A 203 4.60 -10.78 2.08
CA ASP A 203 5.23 -11.62 1.07
C ASP A 203 4.71 -13.07 1.09
N ALA A 204 4.75 -13.73 2.24
CA ALA A 204 4.16 -15.07 2.37
C ALA A 204 2.65 -15.08 2.05
N SER A 205 1.93 -14.00 2.40
CA SER A 205 0.50 -13.87 2.15
C SER A 205 0.17 -13.76 0.65
N ARG A 206 1.06 -13.17 -0.17
CA ARG A 206 0.95 -13.20 -1.64
C ARG A 206 0.97 -14.62 -2.17
N ALA A 207 1.90 -15.45 -1.68
CA ALA A 207 1.99 -16.85 -2.08
C ALA A 207 0.72 -17.64 -1.73
N PHE A 208 0.19 -17.48 -0.50
CA PHE A 208 -1.11 -18.08 -0.13
C PHE A 208 -2.23 -17.62 -1.06
N SER A 209 -2.30 -16.32 -1.35
CA SER A 209 -3.37 -15.74 -2.15
C SER A 209 -3.35 -16.23 -3.61
N ARG A 210 -2.18 -16.27 -4.26
CA ARG A 210 -2.02 -16.83 -5.62
C ARG A 210 -2.44 -18.29 -5.73
N LYS A 211 -2.35 -19.06 -4.64
CA LYS A 211 -2.85 -20.44 -4.54
C LYS A 211 -4.34 -20.54 -4.17
N GLY A 212 -5.06 -19.42 -4.16
CA GLY A 212 -6.49 -19.36 -3.80
C GLY A 212 -6.77 -19.52 -2.30
N ARG A 213 -5.74 -19.48 -1.44
CA ARG A 213 -5.86 -19.70 0.01
C ARG A 213 -6.06 -18.39 0.76
N LEU A 214 -7.10 -17.64 0.40
CA LEU A 214 -7.35 -16.29 0.93
C LEU A 214 -7.51 -16.26 2.47
N GLU A 215 -8.19 -17.23 3.05
CA GLU A 215 -8.35 -17.29 4.51
C GLU A 215 -7.02 -17.54 5.23
N ASP A 216 -6.14 -18.34 4.64
CA ASP A 216 -4.81 -18.60 5.22
C ASP A 216 -3.89 -17.39 5.07
N ALA A 217 -3.95 -16.70 3.93
CA ALA A 217 -3.29 -15.41 3.74
C ALA A 217 -3.73 -14.40 4.81
N TRP A 218 -5.03 -14.32 5.12
CA TRP A 218 -5.53 -13.40 6.14
C TRP A 218 -5.06 -13.80 7.54
N LYS A 219 -5.17 -15.09 7.88
CA LYS A 219 -4.67 -15.62 9.17
C LYS A 219 -3.18 -15.36 9.35
N ALA A 220 -2.40 -15.36 8.27
CA ALA A 220 -0.98 -15.03 8.28
C ALA A 220 -0.75 -13.55 8.63
N ILE A 221 -1.32 -12.62 7.85
CA ILE A 221 -1.00 -11.18 7.95
C ILE A 221 -1.76 -10.43 9.05
N ALA A 222 -2.98 -10.82 9.39
CA ALA A 222 -3.83 -10.04 10.30
C ALA A 222 -3.18 -9.77 11.67
N PRO A 223 -2.51 -10.74 12.33
CA PRO A 223 -1.83 -10.50 13.60
C PRO A 223 -0.61 -9.58 13.48
N LYS A 224 -0.07 -9.39 12.27
CA LYS A 224 1.09 -8.53 12.00
C LYS A 224 0.70 -7.09 11.69
N VAL A 225 -0.58 -6.79 11.48
CA VAL A 225 -1.03 -5.43 11.12
C VAL A 225 -0.66 -4.37 12.18
N SER A 226 -0.63 -4.73 13.46
CA SER A 226 -0.18 -3.84 14.55
C SER A 226 1.33 -3.61 14.58
N GLU A 227 2.10 -4.50 13.94
CA GLU A 227 3.55 -4.42 13.80
C GLU A 227 3.98 -3.60 12.58
N TRP A 228 3.06 -3.30 11.65
CA TRP A 228 3.37 -2.42 10.52
C TRP A 228 3.82 -1.04 11.03
N ARG A 229 4.87 -0.51 10.40
CA ARG A 229 5.44 0.80 10.73
C ARG A 229 5.38 1.69 9.49
N ALA A 230 4.88 2.89 9.69
CA ALA A 230 4.86 3.90 8.65
C ALA A 230 6.30 4.33 8.35
N VAL A 231 6.69 4.37 7.07
CA VAL A 231 7.98 4.91 6.66
C VAL A 231 7.93 6.40 6.40
N ASP A 232 6.77 7.04 6.61
CA ASP A 232 6.55 8.49 6.59
C ASP A 232 5.26 8.78 7.38
N HIS A 233 5.16 9.93 8.03
CA HIS A 233 3.96 10.33 8.78
C HIS A 233 2.69 10.40 7.93
N ALA A 234 2.80 10.59 6.61
CA ALA A 234 1.68 10.58 5.69
C ALA A 234 0.99 9.22 5.56
N GLN A 235 1.68 8.12 5.87
CA GLN A 235 1.06 6.80 5.84
C GLN A 235 0.36 6.52 7.16
N ILE A 236 -0.83 5.95 7.05
CA ILE A 236 -1.67 5.59 8.20
C ILE A 236 -2.00 4.11 8.25
N ALA A 237 -1.88 3.40 7.11
CA ALA A 237 -2.16 1.98 7.01
C ALA A 237 -1.40 1.33 5.82
N PRO A 238 -1.19 0.00 5.84
CA PRO A 238 -0.52 -0.75 4.76
C PRO A 238 -1.39 -0.84 3.49
N VAL A 239 -1.35 0.19 2.65
CA VAL A 239 -2.16 0.32 1.43
C VAL A 239 -1.83 -0.72 0.36
N GLU A 240 -0.69 -1.38 0.43
CA GLU A 240 -0.29 -2.51 -0.41
C GLU A 240 -1.35 -3.61 -0.37
N LEU A 241 -2.00 -3.82 0.78
CA LEU A 241 -3.10 -4.78 0.91
C LEU A 241 -4.27 -4.50 -0.04
N LEU A 242 -4.48 -3.23 -0.43
CA LEU A 242 -5.62 -2.81 -1.24
C LEU A 242 -5.36 -2.82 -2.74
N TYR A 243 -4.15 -2.45 -3.17
CA TYR A 243 -3.84 -2.30 -4.59
C TYR A 243 -3.00 -3.43 -5.16
N ASP A 244 -2.29 -4.20 -4.34
CA ASP A 244 -1.50 -5.32 -4.83
C ASP A 244 -2.44 -6.37 -5.47
N PRO A 245 -2.24 -6.73 -6.76
CA PRO A 245 -3.13 -7.66 -7.45
C PRO A 245 -3.31 -9.01 -6.75
N ASP A 246 -2.26 -9.49 -6.07
CA ASP A 246 -2.30 -10.77 -5.36
C ASP A 246 -3.00 -10.62 -4.02
N LEU A 247 -2.99 -9.44 -3.38
CA LEU A 247 -3.56 -9.27 -2.03
C LEU A 247 -4.93 -8.62 -2.02
N ARG A 248 -5.33 -7.86 -3.05
CA ARG A 248 -6.58 -7.08 -3.02
C ARG A 248 -7.83 -7.92 -2.77
N ALA A 249 -7.87 -9.17 -3.24
CA ALA A 249 -8.98 -10.10 -3.00
C ALA A 249 -9.09 -10.53 -1.53
N LEU A 250 -8.01 -10.36 -0.75
CA LEU A 250 -7.99 -10.56 0.69
C LEU A 250 -8.86 -9.55 1.42
N MET A 251 -8.97 -8.33 0.88
CA MET A 251 -9.48 -7.18 1.61
C MET A 251 -10.99 -7.01 1.43
N THR A 252 -11.74 -7.63 2.34
CA THR A 252 -13.19 -7.38 2.49
C THR A 252 -13.45 -6.11 3.31
N PRO A 253 -14.65 -5.51 3.24
CA PRO A 253 -14.99 -4.33 4.05
C PRO A 253 -14.74 -4.53 5.55
N LYS A 254 -15.07 -5.73 6.08
CA LYS A 254 -14.81 -6.10 7.48
C LYS A 254 -13.31 -6.12 7.81
N ARG A 255 -12.49 -6.67 6.92
CA ARG A 255 -11.03 -6.72 7.10
C ARG A 255 -10.42 -5.32 6.99
N CYS A 256 -10.89 -4.50 6.07
CA CYS A 256 -10.47 -3.10 5.98
C CYS A 256 -10.80 -2.31 7.26
N ALA A 257 -12.01 -2.46 7.79
CA ALA A 257 -12.39 -1.85 9.06
C ALA A 257 -11.52 -2.36 10.22
N THR A 258 -11.18 -3.65 10.22
CA THR A 258 -10.25 -4.23 11.21
C THR A 258 -8.87 -3.58 11.09
N VAL A 259 -8.32 -3.47 9.89
CA VAL A 259 -7.03 -2.79 9.66
C VAL A 259 -7.07 -1.35 10.16
N LEU A 260 -8.12 -0.59 9.85
CA LEU A 260 -8.26 0.80 10.32
C LEU A 260 -8.37 0.91 11.84
N ALA A 261 -9.05 -0.03 12.51
CA ALA A 261 -9.23 -0.02 13.95
C ALA A 261 -7.99 -0.48 14.74
N THR A 262 -7.10 -1.25 14.11
CA THR A 262 -5.86 -1.73 14.74
C THR A 262 -4.90 -0.58 14.99
N ALA A 263 -4.66 -0.28 16.26
CA ALA A 263 -3.66 0.68 16.69
C ALA A 263 -2.24 0.20 16.33
N ARG A 264 -1.39 1.14 15.95
CA ARG A 264 0.02 0.93 15.58
C ARG A 264 0.90 1.89 16.35
N GLU A 265 2.11 1.46 16.65
CA GLU A 265 3.10 2.33 17.27
C GLU A 265 3.66 3.30 16.21
N ASP A 266 3.85 4.56 16.64
CA ASP A 266 4.51 5.61 15.87
C ASP A 266 6.04 5.42 15.88
#